data_AF-A0A962D2L1-F1
#
_entry.id   AF-A0A962D2L1-F1
#
_cell.length_a   1.000
_cell.length_b   1.000
_cell.length_c   1.000
_cell.angle_alpha   90.00
_cell.angle_beta   90.00
_cell.angle_gamma   90.00
#
_symmetry.space_group_name_H-M   'P 1'
#
loop_
_entity.id
_entity.type
_entity.pdbx_description
1 polymer ?
#
loop_
_entity_poly.entity_id
_entity_poly.type
_entity_poly.pdbx_seq_one_letter_code
_entity_poly.pdbx_strand_id
1 'polypeptide(L)'
;MPRFLRFALLLPWVLPAVLAAETAVPMPTSGEWPALLMGDWQSRGYGHRLRISADGARLYHYTTIAGADRCWPAEDDDSLLAAVDRYQLGGEGRELSLFGLGEPHPYRYDRLPEWPAACEQPAASNIRSRFQRFADLMQAHYAFFELYQVDWSARRAAGLASLDDKSDEAALFAAMQQALQGLRDGHLSLSAEVDGEPRQVEGNRGRTLERISVAARAAGEPAGPARRRWQADLWQAIAKEALGGEGRMAGNDFLPAAWPSPQIG
;
A
#
# COMPACT_ATOMS: atom_id res chain seq x y z
N MET A 1 -16.93 -7.69 -81.10
CA MET A 1 -17.26 -6.45 -80.36
C MET A 1 -17.32 -6.77 -78.87
N PRO A 2 -16.30 -6.42 -78.06
CA PRO A 2 -16.32 -6.66 -76.62
C PRO A 2 -16.98 -5.47 -75.88
N ARG A 3 -17.85 -5.77 -74.92
CA ARG A 3 -18.44 -4.79 -73.98
C ARG A 3 -17.56 -4.71 -72.74
N PHE A 4 -17.07 -3.52 -72.43
CA PHE A 4 -16.29 -3.21 -71.23
C PHE A 4 -17.17 -3.29 -69.97
N LEU A 5 -16.79 -4.11 -68.99
CA LEU A 5 -17.31 -4.05 -67.62
C LEU A 5 -16.56 -2.96 -66.85
N ARG A 6 -17.29 -1.99 -66.28
CA ARG A 6 -16.73 -0.98 -65.37
C ARG A 6 -16.76 -1.50 -63.93
N PHE A 7 -15.61 -1.45 -63.27
CA PHE A 7 -15.43 -1.69 -61.83
C PHE A 7 -16.02 -0.53 -61.00
N ALA A 8 -16.68 -0.86 -59.90
CA ALA A 8 -16.94 0.06 -58.78
C ALA A 8 -16.31 -0.56 -57.52
N LEU A 9 -15.12 -0.08 -57.15
CA LEU A 9 -14.46 -0.40 -55.88
C LEU A 9 -15.10 0.45 -54.78
N LEU A 10 -15.90 -0.17 -53.92
CA LEU A 10 -16.31 0.41 -52.65
C LEU A 10 -15.16 0.20 -51.67
N LEU A 11 -14.37 1.26 -51.39
CA LEU A 11 -13.43 1.25 -50.27
C LEU A 11 -14.24 1.38 -48.96
N PRO A 12 -14.20 0.39 -48.05
CA PRO A 12 -14.74 0.58 -46.71
C PRO A 12 -13.88 1.62 -45.99
N TRP A 13 -14.53 2.66 -45.48
CA TRP A 13 -13.92 3.61 -44.56
C TRP A 13 -13.53 2.86 -43.29
N VAL A 14 -12.26 2.48 -43.18
CA VAL A 14 -11.68 2.04 -41.91
C VAL A 14 -11.45 3.31 -41.10
N LEU A 15 -12.39 3.67 -40.23
CA LEU A 15 -12.15 4.66 -39.20
C LEU A 15 -11.00 4.13 -38.33
N PRO A 16 -9.89 4.87 -38.18
CA PRO A 16 -8.87 4.50 -37.21
C PRO A 16 -9.51 4.57 -35.84
N ALA A 17 -9.61 3.43 -35.15
CA ALA A 17 -9.92 3.41 -33.72
C ALA A 17 -8.79 4.15 -33.02
N VAL A 18 -9.04 5.41 -32.66
CA VAL A 18 -8.19 6.14 -31.72
C VAL A 18 -8.33 5.39 -30.40
N LEU A 19 -7.35 4.56 -30.05
CA LEU A 19 -7.18 4.15 -28.66
C LEU A 19 -6.89 5.43 -27.87
N ALA A 20 -7.93 6.00 -27.28
CA ALA A 20 -7.75 6.96 -26.21
C ALA A 20 -7.02 6.20 -25.10
N ALA A 21 -5.75 6.54 -24.88
CA ALA A 21 -5.11 6.18 -23.63
C ALA A 21 -5.94 6.89 -22.54
N GLU A 22 -6.71 6.13 -21.76
CA GLU A 22 -7.40 6.68 -20.60
C GLU A 22 -6.32 7.22 -19.67
N THR A 23 -6.18 8.54 -19.64
CA THR A 23 -5.23 9.23 -18.78
C THR A 23 -5.82 9.34 -17.38
N ALA A 24 -4.99 9.10 -16.35
CA ALA A 24 -5.40 9.33 -14.97
C ALA A 24 -5.87 10.78 -14.76
N VAL A 25 -6.98 10.94 -14.05
CA VAL A 25 -7.66 12.20 -13.73
C VAL A 25 -7.29 12.63 -12.32
N PRO A 26 -6.94 13.91 -12.06
CA PRO A 26 -6.71 14.42 -10.72
C PRO A 26 -7.90 14.23 -9.78
N MET A 27 -7.62 13.95 -8.51
CA MET A 27 -8.63 13.99 -7.44
C MET A 27 -9.05 15.45 -7.19
N PRO A 28 -10.34 15.71 -6.86
CA PRO A 28 -10.80 17.02 -6.45
C PRO A 28 -10.06 17.51 -5.19
N THR A 29 -9.69 18.79 -5.17
CA THR A 29 -9.02 19.41 -4.01
C THR A 29 -9.95 19.64 -2.83
N SER A 30 -11.27 19.46 -3.00
CA SER A 30 -12.27 19.58 -1.94
C SER A 30 -12.25 18.41 -0.94
N GLY A 31 -11.47 17.36 -1.20
CA GLY A 31 -11.49 16.12 -0.40
C GLY A 31 -12.71 15.23 -0.69
N GLU A 32 -13.60 15.67 -1.59
CA GLU A 32 -14.76 14.90 -2.00
C GLU A 32 -14.39 13.87 -3.07
N TRP A 33 -14.98 12.68 -2.95
CA TRP A 33 -14.79 11.61 -3.94
C TRP A 33 -15.78 11.80 -5.11
N PRO A 34 -15.31 11.74 -6.37
CA PRO A 34 -16.19 11.83 -7.54
C PRO A 34 -17.34 10.81 -7.52
N ALA A 35 -18.56 11.25 -7.87
CA ALA A 35 -19.75 10.40 -7.84
C ALA A 35 -19.63 9.13 -8.73
N LEU A 36 -18.89 9.22 -9.83
CA LEU A 36 -18.58 8.08 -10.71
C LEU A 36 -17.77 6.96 -10.02
N LEU A 37 -17.06 7.28 -8.92
CA LEU A 37 -16.30 6.32 -8.12
C LEU A 37 -17.14 5.67 -7.02
N MET A 38 -18.35 6.16 -6.77
CA MET A 38 -19.22 5.59 -5.73
C MET A 38 -19.47 4.10 -5.97
N GLY A 39 -19.51 3.35 -4.88
CA GLY A 39 -19.69 1.91 -4.84
C GLY A 39 -18.61 1.19 -4.04
N ASP A 40 -18.66 -0.12 -4.14
CA ASP A 40 -17.80 -1.03 -3.41
C ASP A 40 -16.74 -1.63 -4.33
N TRP A 41 -15.51 -1.72 -3.83
CA TRP A 41 -14.33 -2.06 -4.63
C TRP A 41 -13.44 -3.04 -3.89
N GLN A 42 -12.95 -4.07 -4.59
CA GLN A 42 -12.01 -5.07 -4.09
C GLN A 42 -10.62 -4.77 -4.63
N SER A 43 -9.61 -4.63 -3.77
CA SER A 43 -8.24 -4.47 -4.26
C SER A 43 -7.69 -5.76 -4.86
N ARG A 44 -6.85 -5.60 -5.88
CA ARG A 44 -6.09 -6.70 -6.50
C ARG A 44 -4.78 -6.88 -5.73
N GLY A 45 -4.75 -7.86 -4.83
CA GLY A 45 -3.51 -8.33 -4.19
C GLY A 45 -3.07 -7.61 -2.90
N TYR A 46 -3.81 -6.61 -2.43
CA TYR A 46 -3.43 -5.82 -1.25
C TYR A 46 -4.26 -6.12 0.01
N GLY A 47 -5.22 -7.05 -0.05
CA GLY A 47 -5.96 -7.47 1.14
C GLY A 47 -6.87 -6.41 1.75
N HIS A 48 -7.42 -5.53 0.92
CA HIS A 48 -8.35 -4.50 1.38
C HIS A 48 -9.49 -4.27 0.38
N ARG A 49 -10.53 -3.62 0.87
CA ARG A 49 -11.70 -3.17 0.12
C ARG A 49 -11.94 -1.71 0.38
N LEU A 50 -12.53 -1.05 -0.59
CA LEU A 50 -12.84 0.36 -0.54
C LEU A 50 -14.33 0.55 -0.77
N ARG A 51 -14.98 1.25 0.15
CA ARG A 51 -16.37 1.70 0.00
C ARG A 51 -16.36 3.21 -0.22
N ILE A 52 -16.85 3.66 -1.37
CA ILE A 52 -16.98 5.07 -1.70
C ILE A 52 -18.46 5.42 -1.72
N SER A 53 -18.83 6.42 -0.92
CA SER A 53 -20.20 6.90 -0.78
C SER A 53 -20.24 8.43 -0.84
N ALA A 54 -21.44 9.01 -0.69
CA ALA A 54 -21.60 10.45 -0.56
C ALA A 54 -20.89 11.01 0.70
N ASP A 55 -20.74 10.19 1.74
CA ASP A 55 -20.09 10.58 3.00
C ASP A 55 -18.56 10.42 2.95
N GLY A 56 -18.02 10.03 1.78
CA GLY A 56 -16.61 9.81 1.55
C GLY A 56 -16.24 8.35 1.34
N ALA A 57 -14.94 8.08 1.36
CA ALA A 57 -14.36 6.77 1.16
C ALA A 57 -13.88 6.17 2.49
N ARG A 58 -14.08 4.85 2.66
CA ARG A 58 -13.60 4.10 3.82
C ARG A 58 -12.89 2.83 3.37
N LEU A 59 -11.71 2.61 3.92
CA LEU A 59 -10.95 1.39 3.69
C LEU A 59 -11.34 0.30 4.69
N TYR A 60 -11.34 -0.94 4.22
CA TYR A 60 -11.57 -2.13 5.03
C TYR A 60 -10.47 -3.13 4.76
N HIS A 61 -9.89 -3.70 5.80
CA HIS A 61 -9.07 -4.89 5.65
C HIS A 61 -9.96 -6.09 5.31
N TYR A 62 -9.50 -6.92 4.38
CA TYR A 62 -10.22 -8.11 3.95
C TYR A 62 -9.28 -9.29 3.71
N THR A 63 -9.68 -10.45 4.20
CA THR A 63 -8.98 -11.70 3.94
C THR A 63 -9.94 -12.88 4.03
N THR A 64 -9.60 -13.98 3.36
CA THR A 64 -10.29 -15.26 3.45
C THR A 64 -9.33 -16.29 4.02
N ILE A 65 -9.67 -16.85 5.18
CA ILE A 65 -8.83 -17.86 5.86
C ILE A 65 -9.68 -19.10 6.07
N ALA A 66 -9.17 -20.24 5.59
CA ALA A 66 -9.88 -21.53 5.65
C ALA A 66 -11.33 -21.46 5.10
N GLY A 67 -11.54 -20.67 4.04
CA GLY A 67 -12.86 -20.48 3.41
C GLY A 67 -13.82 -19.55 4.16
N ALA A 68 -13.38 -18.91 5.25
CA ALA A 68 -14.17 -17.92 5.97
C ALA A 68 -13.64 -16.50 5.72
N ASP A 69 -14.54 -15.63 5.28
CA ASP A 69 -14.25 -14.21 5.08
C ASP A 69 -14.11 -13.48 6.42
N ARG A 70 -13.10 -12.61 6.49
CA ARG A 70 -12.84 -11.72 7.60
C ARG A 70 -12.71 -10.31 7.05
N CYS A 71 -13.41 -9.38 7.68
CA CYS A 71 -13.45 -8.00 7.24
C CYS A 71 -13.63 -7.05 8.42
N TRP A 72 -12.94 -5.92 8.37
CA TRP A 72 -13.04 -4.89 9.41
C TRP A 72 -12.56 -3.55 8.84
N PRO A 73 -13.07 -2.42 9.35
CA PRO A 73 -12.60 -1.10 8.93
C PRO A 73 -11.12 -0.93 9.28
N ALA A 74 -10.37 -0.25 8.42
CA ALA A 74 -9.08 0.32 8.82
C ALA A 74 -9.33 1.43 9.86
N GLU A 75 -8.48 1.50 10.89
CA GLU A 75 -8.61 2.48 11.97
C GLU A 75 -7.82 3.76 11.63
N ASP A 76 -8.50 4.92 11.71
CA ASP A 76 -8.11 6.36 11.78
C ASP A 76 -6.82 6.90 11.12
N ASP A 77 -6.12 6.13 10.30
CA ASP A 77 -4.99 6.62 9.51
C ASP A 77 -4.98 5.93 8.14
N ASP A 78 -6.04 6.17 7.36
CA ASP A 78 -6.16 5.79 5.95
C ASP A 78 -5.17 6.60 5.09
N SER A 79 -3.88 6.54 5.44
CA SER A 79 -2.71 7.08 4.72
C SER A 79 -2.79 6.80 3.23
N LEU A 80 -3.34 5.65 2.84
CA LEU A 80 -3.67 5.34 1.46
C LEU A 80 -4.62 6.38 0.85
N LEU A 81 -5.80 6.57 1.43
CA LEU A 81 -6.83 7.48 0.92
C LEU A 81 -6.37 8.94 0.97
N ALA A 82 -5.63 9.31 2.00
CA ALA A 82 -5.02 10.62 2.13
C ALA A 82 -3.92 10.90 1.09
N ALA A 83 -3.23 9.85 0.62
CA ALA A 83 -2.15 9.97 -0.37
C ALA A 83 -2.63 9.97 -1.83
N VAL A 84 -3.89 9.59 -2.10
CA VAL A 84 -4.42 9.51 -3.48
C VAL A 84 -4.52 10.90 -4.10
N ASP A 85 -3.84 11.10 -5.22
CA ASP A 85 -3.83 12.36 -5.96
C ASP A 85 -4.55 12.29 -7.31
N ARG A 86 -4.70 11.09 -7.86
CA ARG A 86 -5.33 10.84 -9.16
C ARG A 86 -6.03 9.48 -9.16
N TYR A 87 -6.96 9.32 -10.08
CA TYR A 87 -7.66 8.07 -10.33
C TYR A 87 -7.81 7.79 -11.82
N GLN A 88 -8.06 6.55 -12.17
CA GLN A 88 -8.44 6.13 -13.52
C GLN A 88 -9.54 5.08 -13.40
N LEU A 89 -10.63 5.27 -14.13
CA LEU A 89 -11.60 4.22 -14.37
C LEU A 89 -11.24 3.48 -15.66
N GLY A 90 -11.51 2.18 -15.67
CA GLY A 90 -11.42 1.34 -16.85
C GLY A 90 -12.55 0.32 -16.88
N GLY A 91 -12.62 -0.47 -17.94
CA GLY A 91 -13.58 -1.57 -18.07
C GLY A 91 -15.03 -1.12 -17.90
N GLU A 92 -15.42 -0.01 -18.54
CA GLU A 92 -16.78 0.56 -18.42
C GLU A 92 -17.15 0.92 -16.95
N GLY A 93 -16.17 1.37 -16.17
CA GLY A 93 -16.37 1.74 -14.75
C GLY A 93 -16.37 0.55 -13.79
N ARG A 94 -15.90 -0.63 -14.24
CA ARG A 94 -15.72 -1.84 -13.42
C ARG A 94 -14.33 -1.96 -12.81
N GLU A 95 -13.36 -1.22 -13.32
CA GLU A 95 -11.99 -1.20 -12.81
C GLU A 95 -11.65 0.20 -12.32
N LEU A 96 -10.97 0.28 -11.17
CA LEU A 96 -10.49 1.53 -10.59
C LEU A 96 -8.99 1.41 -10.30
N SER A 97 -8.22 2.38 -10.77
CA SER A 97 -6.82 2.58 -10.37
C SER A 97 -6.71 3.87 -9.57
N LEU A 98 -6.14 3.80 -8.38
CA LEU A 98 -5.82 4.95 -7.53
C LEU A 98 -4.31 5.16 -7.52
N PHE A 99 -3.89 6.39 -7.76
CA PHE A 99 -2.47 6.78 -7.81
C PHE A 99 -2.19 7.66 -6.60
N GLY A 100 -1.10 7.35 -5.90
CA GLY A 100 -0.62 8.16 -4.78
C GLY A 100 0.61 8.98 -5.16
N LEU A 101 0.86 10.04 -4.38
CA LEU A 101 2.13 10.77 -4.46
C LEU A 101 3.30 9.84 -4.11
N GLY A 102 4.33 9.80 -4.97
CA GLY A 102 5.53 8.99 -4.75
C GLY A 102 5.40 7.50 -5.10
N GLU A 103 4.17 6.99 -5.25
CA GLU A 103 3.90 5.57 -5.51
C GLU A 103 4.20 5.20 -6.97
N PRO A 104 5.10 4.23 -7.23
CA PRO A 104 5.46 3.84 -8.60
C PRO A 104 4.34 3.06 -9.31
N HIS A 105 3.40 2.48 -8.55
CA HIS A 105 2.34 1.63 -9.07
C HIS A 105 0.98 2.04 -8.48
N PRO A 106 -0.09 2.07 -9.30
CA PRO A 106 -1.41 2.35 -8.79
C PRO A 106 -1.96 1.17 -7.99
N TYR A 107 -2.75 1.50 -6.98
CA TYR A 107 -3.63 0.55 -6.30
C TYR A 107 -4.79 0.23 -7.22
N ARG A 108 -4.91 -1.04 -7.63
CA ARG A 108 -5.94 -1.49 -8.57
C ARG A 108 -7.08 -2.18 -7.84
N TYR A 109 -8.29 -1.92 -8.32
CA TYR A 109 -9.51 -2.43 -7.73
C TYR A 109 -10.51 -2.89 -8.79
N ASP A 110 -11.30 -3.89 -8.41
CA ASP A 110 -12.45 -4.39 -9.15
C ASP A 110 -13.74 -3.99 -8.44
N ARG A 111 -14.74 -3.53 -9.21
CA ARG A 111 -16.05 -3.21 -8.67
C ARG A 111 -16.73 -4.48 -8.16
N LEU A 112 -17.14 -4.44 -6.89
CA LEU A 112 -17.93 -5.49 -6.26
C LEU A 112 -19.42 -5.29 -6.60
N PRO A 113 -20.12 -6.37 -6.99
CA PRO A 113 -21.57 -6.30 -7.19
C PRO A 113 -22.34 -6.19 -5.87
N GLU A 114 -21.76 -6.69 -4.78
CA GLU A 114 -22.37 -6.73 -3.45
C GLU A 114 -21.27 -6.64 -2.39
N TRP A 115 -21.61 -6.00 -1.27
CA TRP A 115 -20.75 -5.95 -0.10
C TRP A 115 -20.92 -7.20 0.76
N PRO A 116 -19.84 -7.94 1.05
CA PRO A 116 -20.01 -9.18 1.80
C PRO A 116 -20.44 -8.95 3.24
N ALA A 117 -21.34 -9.80 3.73
CA ALA A 117 -21.91 -9.73 5.08
C ALA A 117 -20.86 -9.69 6.20
N ALA A 118 -19.70 -10.32 5.99
CA ALA A 118 -18.57 -10.26 6.93
C ALA A 118 -18.05 -8.84 7.16
N CYS A 119 -18.24 -7.92 6.21
CA CYS A 119 -17.87 -6.51 6.29
C CYS A 119 -18.97 -5.62 6.87
N GLU A 120 -20.16 -6.16 7.16
CA GLU A 120 -21.26 -5.42 7.81
C GLU A 120 -21.22 -5.56 9.33
N GLN A 121 -20.59 -6.63 9.83
CA GLN A 121 -20.52 -6.90 11.26
C GLN A 121 -19.38 -6.11 11.91
N PRO A 122 -19.63 -5.45 13.06
CA PRO A 122 -18.57 -4.87 13.85
C PRO A 122 -17.55 -5.94 14.24
N ALA A 123 -16.27 -5.65 14.01
CA ALA A 123 -15.22 -6.55 14.42
C ALA A 123 -15.06 -6.51 15.95
N ALA A 124 -14.92 -7.67 16.59
CA ALA A 124 -14.74 -7.73 18.04
C ALA A 124 -13.50 -6.92 18.48
N SER A 125 -13.66 -6.00 19.42
CA SER A 125 -12.62 -5.02 19.79
C SER A 125 -11.67 -5.48 20.89
N ASN A 126 -11.88 -6.65 21.49
CA ASN A 126 -10.99 -7.15 22.54
C ASN A 126 -9.56 -7.41 22.01
N ILE A 127 -8.59 -7.34 22.91
CA ILE A 127 -7.15 -7.46 22.62
C ILE A 127 -6.79 -8.73 21.84
N ARG A 128 -7.34 -9.87 22.27
CA ARG A 128 -7.08 -11.16 21.62
C ARG A 128 -7.62 -11.19 20.18
N SER A 129 -8.81 -10.63 19.95
CA SER A 129 -9.39 -10.49 18.61
C SER A 129 -8.56 -9.57 17.71
N ARG A 130 -7.99 -8.48 18.25
CA ARG A 130 -7.07 -7.61 17.50
C ARG A 130 -5.78 -8.33 17.09
N PHE A 131 -5.17 -9.08 18.00
CA PHE A 131 -4.02 -9.93 17.66
C PHE A 131 -4.37 -10.95 16.58
N GLN A 132 -5.52 -11.61 16.71
CA GLN A 132 -5.99 -12.58 15.72
C GLN A 132 -6.15 -11.96 14.33
N ARG A 133 -6.70 -10.75 14.23
CA ARG A 133 -6.82 -10.00 12.96
C ARG A 133 -5.47 -9.69 12.33
N PHE A 134 -4.52 -9.20 13.13
CA PHE A 134 -3.15 -9.00 12.70
C PHE A 134 -2.53 -10.31 12.18
N ALA A 135 -2.69 -11.40 12.93
CA ALA A 135 -2.12 -12.69 12.57
C ALA A 135 -2.70 -13.25 11.27
N ASP A 136 -3.99 -13.00 11.05
CA ASP A 136 -4.75 -13.39 9.87
C ASP A 136 -4.32 -12.60 8.62
N LEU A 137 -4.12 -11.28 8.74
CA LEU A 137 -3.59 -10.48 7.62
C LEU A 137 -2.20 -10.93 7.21
N MET A 138 -1.31 -11.12 8.19
CA MET A 138 0.03 -11.60 7.94
C MET A 138 0.01 -12.98 7.28
N GLN A 139 -0.81 -13.93 7.76
CA GLN A 139 -0.94 -15.25 7.14
C GLN A 139 -1.40 -15.19 5.69
N ALA A 140 -2.30 -14.26 5.36
CA ALA A 140 -2.89 -14.18 4.04
C ALA A 140 -2.05 -13.41 3.02
N HIS A 141 -1.36 -12.36 3.45
CA HIS A 141 -0.75 -11.38 2.55
C HIS A 141 0.77 -11.33 2.63
N TYR A 142 1.39 -11.89 3.67
CA TYR A 142 2.84 -11.91 3.77
C TYR A 142 3.45 -13.15 3.08
N ALA A 143 4.19 -12.93 2.01
CA ALA A 143 4.70 -14.00 1.15
C ALA A 143 6.03 -14.63 1.61
N PHE A 144 6.75 -14.02 2.55
CA PHE A 144 8.17 -14.33 2.78
C PHE A 144 8.46 -15.13 4.05
N PHE A 145 7.47 -15.76 4.68
CA PHE A 145 7.71 -16.58 5.88
C PHE A 145 8.76 -17.67 5.66
N GLU A 146 8.69 -18.37 4.52
CA GLU A 146 9.62 -19.44 4.16
C GLU A 146 11.05 -18.90 3.97
N LEU A 147 11.20 -17.75 3.30
CA LEU A 147 12.48 -17.08 3.10
C LEU A 147 13.20 -16.82 4.44
N TYR A 148 12.45 -16.47 5.47
CA TYR A 148 12.98 -16.18 6.80
C TYR A 148 12.93 -17.37 7.77
N GLN A 149 12.55 -18.55 7.27
CA GLN A 149 12.45 -19.79 8.05
C GLN A 149 11.56 -19.61 9.30
N VAL A 150 10.45 -18.90 9.13
CA VAL A 150 9.49 -18.59 10.18
C VAL A 150 8.29 -19.53 10.11
N ASP A 151 8.07 -20.28 11.19
CA ASP A 151 6.80 -20.97 11.43
C ASP A 151 5.76 -19.96 11.91
N TRP A 152 4.96 -19.43 10.97
CA TRP A 152 3.93 -18.44 11.30
C TRP A 152 2.81 -19.03 12.15
N SER A 153 2.45 -20.30 11.93
CA SER A 153 1.38 -20.97 12.67
C SER A 153 1.73 -21.08 14.15
N ALA A 154 2.97 -21.50 14.46
CA ALA A 154 3.47 -21.57 15.83
C ALA A 154 3.50 -20.20 16.51
N ARG A 155 3.88 -19.14 15.77
CA ARG A 155 3.90 -17.77 16.30
C ARG A 155 2.52 -17.22 16.59
N ARG A 156 1.56 -17.46 15.70
CA ARG A 156 0.16 -17.14 15.92
C ARG A 156 -0.36 -17.84 17.18
N ALA A 157 -0.09 -19.14 17.32
CA ALA A 157 -0.51 -19.90 18.50
C ALA A 157 0.11 -19.35 19.79
N ALA A 158 1.41 -19.05 19.78
CA ALA A 158 2.11 -18.48 20.93
C ALA A 158 1.55 -17.10 21.34
N GLY A 159 1.32 -16.20 20.37
CA GLY A 159 0.77 -14.87 20.67
C GLY A 159 -0.67 -14.91 21.17
N LEU A 160 -1.50 -15.81 20.65
CA LEU A 160 -2.86 -16.02 21.19
C LEU A 160 -2.84 -16.60 22.61
N ALA A 161 -1.85 -17.43 22.94
CA ALA A 161 -1.70 -18.02 24.26
C ALA A 161 -1.15 -17.02 25.29
N SER A 162 -0.41 -15.99 24.86
CA SER A 162 0.11 -14.94 25.74
C SER A 162 -0.89 -13.84 26.07
N LEU A 163 -2.08 -13.84 25.45
CA LEU A 163 -3.10 -12.81 25.62
C LEU A 163 -4.37 -13.37 26.26
N ASP A 164 -4.88 -12.63 27.24
CA ASP A 164 -6.10 -12.91 28.00
C ASP A 164 -6.99 -11.65 28.14
N ASP A 165 -8.07 -11.76 28.89
CA ASP A 165 -9.05 -10.67 29.08
C ASP A 165 -8.50 -9.50 29.93
N LYS A 166 -7.32 -9.63 30.54
CA LYS A 166 -6.66 -8.59 31.33
C LYS A 166 -5.53 -7.91 30.56
N SER A 167 -5.21 -8.41 29.37
CA SER A 167 -4.17 -7.85 28.52
C SER A 167 -4.55 -6.44 28.06
N ASP A 168 -3.55 -5.59 27.86
CA ASP A 168 -3.67 -4.19 27.45
C ASP A 168 -2.97 -3.93 26.10
N GLU A 169 -2.97 -2.67 25.64
CA GLU A 169 -2.32 -2.28 24.38
C GLU A 169 -0.82 -2.59 24.36
N ALA A 170 -0.15 -2.47 25.51
CA ALA A 170 1.26 -2.79 25.64
C ALA A 170 1.50 -4.30 25.45
N ALA A 171 0.66 -5.15 26.03
CA ALA A 171 0.69 -6.60 25.83
C ALA A 171 0.38 -6.98 24.37
N LEU A 172 -0.60 -6.33 23.73
CA LEU A 172 -0.92 -6.52 22.32
C LEU A 172 0.27 -6.18 21.41
N PHE A 173 0.85 -5.00 21.60
CA PHE A 173 2.02 -4.54 20.84
C PHE A 173 3.21 -5.50 21.01
N ALA A 174 3.48 -5.92 22.25
CA ALA A 174 4.55 -6.87 22.54
C ALA A 174 4.32 -8.23 21.85
N ALA A 175 3.08 -8.74 21.86
CA ALA A 175 2.74 -9.99 21.18
C ALA A 175 2.90 -9.88 19.66
N MET A 176 2.45 -8.78 19.04
CA MET A 176 2.64 -8.52 17.60
C MET A 176 4.13 -8.39 17.25
N GLN A 177 4.88 -7.61 18.03
CA GLN A 177 6.34 -7.46 17.86
C GLN A 177 7.05 -8.81 17.95
N GLN A 178 6.71 -9.64 18.95
CA GLN A 178 7.29 -10.97 19.12
C GLN A 178 6.98 -11.88 17.92
N ALA A 179 5.75 -11.81 17.39
CA ALA A 179 5.36 -12.54 16.20
C ALA A 179 6.16 -12.11 14.94
N LEU A 180 6.54 -10.84 14.82
CA LEU A 180 7.31 -10.34 13.67
C LEU A 180 8.83 -10.60 13.75
N GLN A 181 9.36 -11.04 14.89
CA GLN A 181 10.81 -11.17 15.08
C GLN A 181 11.48 -12.06 14.02
N GLY A 182 12.61 -11.64 13.46
CA GLY A 182 13.36 -12.46 12.50
C GLY A 182 12.80 -12.47 11.06
N LEU A 183 11.64 -11.86 10.80
CA LEU A 183 11.15 -11.64 9.43
C LEU A 183 12.05 -10.70 8.62
N ARG A 184 13.03 -10.01 9.23
CA ARG A 184 14.16 -9.32 8.57
C ARG A 184 13.82 -8.60 7.25
N ASP A 185 12.64 -8.00 7.19
CA ASP A 185 12.09 -7.33 6.01
C ASP A 185 11.99 -5.83 6.28
N GLY A 186 12.62 -5.04 5.41
CA GLY A 186 12.66 -3.59 5.53
C GLY A 186 11.34 -2.91 5.22
N HIS A 187 10.39 -3.62 4.60
CA HIS A 187 9.05 -3.11 4.27
C HIS A 187 8.04 -3.37 5.38
N LEU A 188 8.38 -4.21 6.35
CA LEU A 188 7.54 -4.44 7.51
C LEU A 188 7.82 -3.39 8.58
N SER A 189 6.75 -2.73 9.04
CA SER A 189 6.78 -1.95 10.28
C SER A 189 5.53 -2.22 11.09
N LEU A 190 5.66 -2.06 12.41
CA LEU A 190 4.56 -2.09 13.36
C LEU A 190 4.60 -0.76 14.10
N SER A 191 3.50 -0.02 14.04
CA SER A 191 3.32 1.25 14.73
C SER A 191 2.06 1.21 15.57
N ALA A 192 2.08 1.83 16.74
CA ALA A 192 0.91 2.00 17.59
C ALA A 192 1.13 3.17 18.56
N GLU A 193 0.05 3.71 19.12
CA GLU A 193 0.12 4.48 20.36
C GLU A 193 -0.05 3.53 21.54
N VAL A 194 0.89 3.54 22.49
CA VAL A 194 0.85 2.72 23.71
C VAL A 194 1.07 3.63 24.90
N ASP A 195 0.07 3.71 25.77
CA ASP A 195 0.04 4.61 26.93
C ASP A 195 0.24 6.09 26.56
N GLY A 196 -0.35 6.52 25.44
CA GLY A 196 -0.23 7.89 24.92
C GLY A 196 1.09 8.17 24.18
N GLU A 197 1.98 7.18 24.06
CA GLU A 197 3.29 7.34 23.44
C GLU A 197 3.40 6.56 22.12
N PRO A 198 3.90 7.17 21.04
CA PRO A 198 4.10 6.47 19.78
C PRO A 198 5.19 5.41 19.91
N ARG A 199 4.86 4.18 19.52
CA ARG A 199 5.76 3.03 19.43
C ARG A 199 5.91 2.62 17.98
N GLN A 200 7.13 2.33 17.57
CA GLN A 200 7.42 1.80 16.24
C GLN A 200 8.54 0.75 16.27
N VAL A 201 8.31 -0.37 15.57
CA VAL A 201 9.28 -1.41 15.29
C VAL A 201 9.36 -1.61 13.78
N GLU A 202 10.57 -1.84 13.28
CA GLU A 202 10.82 -2.13 11.86
C GLU A 202 11.35 -3.55 11.75
N GLY A 203 10.90 -4.31 10.74
CA GLY A 203 11.28 -5.70 10.54
C GLY A 203 12.77 -5.87 10.22
N ASN A 204 13.37 -4.88 9.54
CA ASN A 204 14.80 -4.78 9.31
C ASN A 204 15.24 -3.35 8.98
N ARG A 205 16.06 -2.75 9.84
CA ARG A 205 16.59 -1.41 9.61
C ARG A 205 17.78 -1.37 8.66
N GLY A 206 18.41 -2.52 8.41
CA GLY A 206 19.70 -2.60 7.75
C GLY A 206 20.86 -2.05 8.61
N ARG A 207 22.07 -2.52 8.30
CA ARG A 207 23.28 -2.22 9.10
C ARG A 207 23.61 -0.73 9.21
N THR A 208 23.31 0.04 8.16
CA THR A 208 23.62 1.48 8.12
C THR A 208 22.74 2.25 9.09
N LEU A 209 21.42 2.07 9.03
CA LEU A 209 20.49 2.77 9.93
C LEU A 209 20.65 2.33 11.38
N GLU A 210 21.06 1.07 11.60
CA GLU A 210 21.42 0.58 12.93
C GLU A 210 22.64 1.33 13.49
N ARG A 211 23.71 1.47 12.71
CA ARG A 211 24.90 2.23 13.11
C ARG A 211 24.59 3.70 13.40
N ILE A 212 23.73 4.32 12.58
CA ILE A 212 23.27 5.70 12.81
C ILE A 212 22.50 5.79 14.12
N SER A 213 21.60 4.84 14.38
CA SER A 213 20.83 4.80 15.62
C SER A 213 21.72 4.65 16.85
N VAL A 214 22.76 3.81 16.78
CA VAL A 214 23.75 3.63 17.85
C VAL A 214 24.57 4.90 18.07
N ALA A 215 25.06 5.52 17.00
CA ALA A 215 25.83 6.76 17.08
C ALA A 215 24.99 7.92 17.66
N ALA A 216 23.73 8.06 17.23
CA ALA A 216 22.81 9.07 17.75
C ALA A 216 22.59 8.90 19.26
N ARG A 217 22.32 7.67 19.71
CA ARG A 217 22.16 7.36 21.14
C ARG A 217 23.43 7.69 21.94
N ALA A 218 24.61 7.35 21.42
CA ALA A 218 25.88 7.69 22.07
C ALA A 218 26.11 9.21 22.17
N ALA A 219 25.54 9.98 21.24
CA ALA A 219 25.58 11.44 21.24
C ALA A 219 24.44 12.11 22.02
N GLY A 220 23.54 11.35 22.66
CA GLY A 220 22.37 11.89 23.35
C GLY A 220 21.28 12.43 22.43
N GLU A 221 21.29 12.05 21.15
CA GLU A 221 20.31 12.47 20.14
C GLU A 221 19.23 11.40 19.92
N PRO A 222 17.96 11.78 19.70
CA PRO A 222 16.94 10.85 19.23
C PRO A 222 17.28 10.25 17.86
N ALA A 223 17.13 8.93 17.71
CA ALA A 223 17.52 8.21 16.49
C ALA A 223 16.73 8.62 15.23
N GLY A 224 15.46 8.99 15.38
CA GLY A 224 14.59 9.40 14.25
C GLY A 224 15.09 10.66 13.52
N PRO A 225 15.29 11.79 14.21
CA PRO A 225 15.94 12.98 13.67
C PRO A 225 17.32 12.69 13.05
N ALA A 226 18.17 11.92 13.73
CA ALA A 226 19.50 11.58 13.23
C ALA A 226 19.42 10.82 11.89
N ARG A 227 18.48 9.88 11.78
CA ARG A 227 18.22 9.14 10.53
C ARG A 227 17.77 10.07 9.41
N ARG A 228 16.78 10.94 9.66
CA ARG A 228 16.27 11.88 8.63
C ARG A 228 17.37 12.80 8.12
N ARG A 229 18.21 13.31 9.02
CA ARG A 229 19.36 14.13 8.64
C ARG A 229 20.34 13.35 7.77
N TRP A 230 20.76 12.17 8.20
CA TRP A 230 21.65 11.32 7.40
C TRP A 230 21.09 11.02 6.01
N GLN A 231 19.79 10.71 5.92
CA GLN A 231 19.14 10.43 4.63
C GLN A 231 19.11 11.68 3.74
N ALA A 232 18.80 12.85 4.29
CA ALA A 232 18.84 14.11 3.55
C ALA A 232 20.26 14.42 3.04
N ASP A 233 21.28 14.25 3.88
CA ASP A 233 22.68 14.47 3.51
C ASP A 233 23.15 13.49 2.42
N LEU A 234 22.79 12.21 2.55
CA LEU A 234 23.04 11.20 1.53
C LEU A 234 22.44 11.60 0.18
N TRP A 235 21.18 12.07 0.19
CA TRP A 235 20.51 12.48 -1.05
C TRP A 235 21.15 13.70 -1.68
N GLN A 236 21.52 14.71 -0.87
CA GLN A 236 22.24 15.88 -1.38
C GLN A 236 23.58 15.49 -2.00
N ALA A 237 24.31 14.57 -1.37
CA ALA A 237 25.57 14.06 -1.91
C ALA A 237 25.36 13.30 -3.23
N ILE A 238 24.39 12.38 -3.31
CA ILE A 238 24.10 11.64 -4.54
C ILE A 238 23.67 12.58 -5.67
N ALA A 239 22.75 13.51 -5.40
CA ALA A 239 22.28 14.47 -6.38
C ALA A 239 23.44 15.31 -6.94
N LYS A 240 24.32 15.81 -6.06
CA LYS A 240 25.44 16.68 -6.45
C LYS A 240 26.59 15.92 -7.11
N GLU A 241 27.03 14.81 -6.51
CA GLU A 241 28.28 14.14 -6.87
C GLU A 241 28.08 13.05 -7.92
N ALA A 242 26.98 12.30 -7.86
CA ALA A 242 26.75 11.17 -8.78
C ALA A 242 25.87 11.56 -9.97
N LEU A 243 24.93 12.49 -9.79
CA LEU A 243 23.94 12.88 -10.81
C LEU A 243 24.16 14.28 -11.38
N GLY A 244 25.29 14.93 -11.07
CA GLY A 244 25.66 16.23 -11.64
C GLY A 244 24.67 17.37 -11.34
N GLY A 245 23.86 17.24 -10.28
CA GLY A 245 22.80 18.17 -9.93
C GLY A 245 21.46 17.93 -10.65
N GLU A 246 21.35 16.93 -11.52
CA GLU A 246 20.15 16.66 -12.33
C GLU A 246 19.24 15.56 -11.76
N GLY A 247 19.59 14.99 -10.61
CA GLY A 247 18.84 13.90 -10.00
C GLY A 247 17.44 14.32 -9.55
N ARG A 248 16.43 13.54 -9.95
CA ARG A 248 15.06 13.62 -9.42
C ARG A 248 14.78 12.40 -8.55
N MET A 249 14.07 12.59 -7.45
CA MET A 249 13.62 11.49 -6.59
C MET A 249 12.54 10.68 -7.32
N ALA A 250 12.65 9.36 -7.25
CA ALA A 250 11.69 8.38 -7.75
C ALA A 250 11.61 7.19 -6.76
N GLY A 251 10.59 6.34 -6.92
CA GLY A 251 10.41 5.10 -6.14
C GLY A 251 10.31 5.33 -4.64
N ASN A 252 9.21 5.96 -4.18
CA ASN A 252 8.95 6.24 -2.76
C ASN A 252 10.07 7.03 -2.07
N ASP A 253 10.71 7.96 -2.79
CA ASP A 253 11.86 8.75 -2.30
C ASP A 253 13.11 7.90 -1.94
N PHE A 254 13.27 6.73 -2.57
CA PHE A 254 14.42 5.85 -2.37
C PHE A 254 15.35 5.73 -3.57
N LEU A 255 14.96 6.20 -4.76
CA LEU A 255 15.76 6.09 -5.98
C LEU A 255 15.96 7.45 -6.64
N PRO A 256 17.15 8.06 -6.54
CA PRO A 256 17.47 9.23 -7.32
C PRO A 256 17.78 8.77 -8.75
N ALA A 257 16.99 9.24 -9.72
CA ALA A 257 17.15 8.93 -11.13
C ALA A 257 17.50 10.21 -11.90
N ALA A 258 18.53 10.11 -12.74
CA ALA A 258 18.71 11.03 -13.85
C ALA A 258 18.30 10.26 -15.12
N TRP A 259 17.31 10.77 -15.85
CA TRP A 259 17.00 10.23 -17.17
C TRP A 259 18.12 10.72 -18.11
N PRO A 260 18.86 9.85 -18.82
CA PRO A 260 19.70 10.35 -19.90
C PRO A 260 18.77 11.01 -20.92
N SER A 261 18.90 12.32 -21.11
CA SER A 261 18.25 13.06 -22.18
C SER A 261 18.31 12.25 -23.49
N PRO A 262 17.25 12.18 -24.30
CA PRO A 262 17.30 11.51 -25.60
C PRO A 262 18.17 12.36 -26.54
N GLN A 263 19.48 12.26 -26.38
CA GLN A 263 20.47 12.62 -27.37
C GLN A 263 21.35 11.40 -27.61
N ILE A 264 20.73 10.39 -28.20
CA ILE A 264 21.46 9.48 -29.09
C ILE A 264 21.00 9.89 -30.48
N GLY A 265 21.89 10.57 -31.19
CA GLY A 265 21.74 10.86 -32.61
C GLY A 265 21.86 9.62 -33.49
#